data_AF-X0PFC3-F1
#
_entry.id   AF-X0PFC3-F1
#
_cell.length_a   1.000
_cell.length_b   1.000
_cell.length_c   1.000
_cell.angle_alpha   90.00
_cell.angle_beta   90.00
_cell.angle_gamma   90.00
#
_symmetry.space_group_name_H-M   'P 1'
#
loop_
_entity.id
_entity.type
_entity.pdbx_description
1 polymer ?
#
loop_
_entity_poly.entity_id
_entity_poly.type
_entity_poly.pdbx_seq_one_letter_code
_entity_poly.pdbx_strand_id
1 'polypeptide(L)'
;MDPLMKKTKVLITKYRNFLMYTLFGTLASLVNILAYWLLGHAFGWPYLLANSLAWFISVLFSFFVNKSWVFKSAYSTWTEFLAEFISFMLSRILSFFVDNFLMFVGISLLQVASIGVKIIDQVLVGLLNYLTSVLVFNRRTRRLKDTYQRAKARWVKYRQHK
;
A
#
# COMPACT_ATOMS: atom_id res chain seq x y z
N MET A 1 -3.20 28.71 16.32
CA MET A 1 -3.59 28.02 15.06
C MET A 1 -4.97 27.44 15.25
N ASP A 2 -5.97 27.96 14.51
CA ASP A 2 -7.37 27.56 14.61
C ASP A 2 -7.61 26.05 14.39
N PRO A 3 -8.56 25.42 15.13
CA PRO A 3 -8.97 24.03 14.90
C PRO A 3 -9.49 23.80 13.47
N LEU A 4 -10.08 24.82 12.83
CA LEU A 4 -10.53 24.77 11.44
C LEU A 4 -9.36 24.64 10.45
N MET A 5 -8.25 25.35 10.68
CA MET A 5 -7.04 25.26 9.84
C MET A 5 -6.34 23.90 9.93
N LYS A 6 -6.43 23.21 11.09
CA LYS A 6 -5.92 21.83 11.20
C LYS A 6 -6.77 20.85 10.38
N LYS A 7 -8.09 20.99 10.41
CA LYS A 7 -9.03 20.09 9.73
C LYS A 7 -8.90 20.17 8.20
N THR A 8 -8.77 21.38 7.66
CA THR A 8 -8.56 21.62 6.21
C THR A 8 -7.24 21.04 5.70
N LYS A 9 -6.12 21.25 6.41
CA LYS A 9 -4.82 20.67 6.01
C LYS A 9 -4.83 19.14 6.00
N VAL A 10 -5.52 18.51 6.95
CA VAL A 10 -5.65 17.04 7.00
C VAL A 10 -6.45 16.50 5.81
N LEU A 11 -7.57 17.13 5.47
CA LEU A 11 -8.38 16.74 4.32
C LEU A 11 -7.61 16.89 3.01
N ILE A 12 -6.96 18.04 2.78
CA ILE A 12 -6.17 18.30 1.58
C ILE A 12 -5.05 17.25 1.43
N THR A 13 -4.37 16.91 2.52
CA THR A 13 -3.31 15.90 2.51
C THR A 13 -3.86 14.51 2.16
N LYS A 14 -5.05 14.15 2.68
CA LYS A 14 -5.68 12.86 2.41
C LYS A 14 -6.04 12.71 0.92
N TYR A 15 -6.67 13.73 0.34
CA TYR A 15 -7.01 13.75 -1.08
C TYR A 15 -5.76 13.73 -1.98
N ARG A 16 -4.73 14.53 -1.65
CA ARG A 16 -3.44 14.49 -2.36
C ARG A 16 -2.84 13.09 -2.33
N ASN A 17 -2.82 12.44 -1.17
CA ASN A 17 -2.22 11.12 -1.05
C ASN A 17 -2.99 10.08 -1.86
N PHE A 18 -4.33 10.16 -1.89
CA PHE A 18 -5.15 9.29 -2.74
C PHE A 18 -4.87 9.52 -4.23
N LEU A 19 -4.87 10.77 -4.71
CA LEU A 19 -4.58 11.12 -6.10
C LEU A 19 -3.18 10.65 -6.54
N MET A 20 -2.16 10.95 -5.73
CA MET A 20 -0.78 10.52 -6.00
C MET A 20 -0.67 9.00 -5.98
N TYR A 21 -1.34 8.33 -5.04
CA TYR A 21 -1.36 6.87 -4.97
C TYR A 21 -1.94 6.25 -6.24
N THR A 22 -3.07 6.78 -6.73
CA THR A 22 -3.69 6.29 -7.97
C THR A 22 -2.79 6.54 -9.17
N LEU A 23 -2.20 7.73 -9.31
CA LEU A 23 -1.28 8.07 -10.39
C LEU A 23 -0.04 7.15 -10.42
N PHE A 24 0.57 6.93 -9.26
CA PHE A 24 1.72 6.05 -9.17
C PHE A 24 1.35 4.57 -9.25
N GLY A 25 0.11 4.21 -8.88
CA GLY A 25 -0.48 2.91 -9.17
C GLY A 25 -0.58 2.66 -10.67
N THR A 26 -1.09 3.63 -11.43
CA THR A 26 -1.14 3.53 -12.90
C THR A 26 0.25 3.44 -13.51
N LEU A 27 1.23 4.18 -12.98
CA LEU A 27 2.62 4.08 -13.44
C LEU A 27 3.24 2.72 -13.10
N ALA A 28 2.94 2.15 -11.93
CA ALA A 28 3.37 0.80 -11.57
C ALA A 28 2.77 -0.25 -12.53
N SER A 29 1.52 -0.09 -12.97
CA SER A 29 0.93 -0.96 -13.99
C SER A 29 1.66 -0.84 -15.33
N LEU A 30 2.07 0.36 -15.74
CA LEU A 30 2.91 0.54 -16.94
C LEU A 30 4.27 -0.14 -16.79
N VAL A 31 4.92 -0.01 -15.63
CA VAL A 31 6.16 -0.72 -15.30
C VAL A 31 5.96 -2.24 -15.38
N ASN A 32 4.82 -2.75 -14.91
CA ASN A 32 4.49 -4.17 -14.99
C ASN A 32 4.41 -4.64 -16.46
N ILE A 33 3.66 -3.91 -17.29
CA ILE A 33 3.48 -4.25 -18.71
C ILE A 33 4.84 -4.22 -19.44
N LEU A 34 5.64 -3.18 -19.21
CA LEU A 34 6.97 -3.05 -19.82
C LEU A 34 7.93 -4.15 -19.36
N ALA A 35 7.95 -4.47 -18.06
CA ALA A 35 8.78 -5.54 -17.53
C ALA A 35 8.36 -6.91 -18.08
N TYR A 36 7.06 -7.18 -18.17
CA TYR A 36 6.54 -8.42 -18.76
C TYR A 36 6.94 -8.54 -20.23
N TRP A 37 6.75 -7.47 -21.01
CA TRP A 37 7.11 -7.44 -22.42
C TRP A 37 8.62 -7.67 -22.60
N LEU A 38 9.48 -6.99 -21.84
CA LEU A 38 10.93 -7.17 -21.90
C LEU A 38 11.35 -8.60 -21.53
N LEU A 39 10.83 -9.16 -20.43
CA LEU A 39 11.17 -10.51 -19.99
C LEU A 39 10.70 -11.59 -20.98
N GLY A 40 9.52 -11.41 -21.56
CA GLY A 40 8.98 -12.31 -22.57
C GLY A 40 9.70 -12.22 -23.92
N HIS A 41 9.86 -11.01 -24.47
CA HIS A 41 10.43 -10.83 -25.81
C HIS A 41 11.96 -10.85 -25.85
N ALA A 42 12.65 -10.19 -24.90
CA ALA A 42 14.10 -10.07 -24.97
C ALA A 42 14.82 -11.30 -24.42
N PHE A 43 14.25 -11.96 -23.41
CA PHE A 43 14.86 -13.12 -22.76
C PHE A 43 14.18 -14.45 -23.11
N GLY A 44 13.01 -14.44 -23.75
CA GLY A 44 12.29 -15.66 -24.13
C GLY A 44 11.77 -16.46 -22.95
N TRP A 45 11.54 -15.81 -21.80
CA TRP A 45 11.16 -16.52 -20.59
C TRP A 45 9.73 -17.07 -20.66
N PRO A 46 9.44 -18.20 -19.99
CA PRO A 46 8.08 -18.71 -19.87
C PRO A 46 7.14 -17.64 -19.33
N TYR A 47 5.94 -17.52 -19.92
CA TYR A 47 5.00 -16.44 -19.61
C TYR A 47 4.66 -16.33 -18.10
N LEU A 48 4.55 -17.46 -17.39
CA LEU A 48 4.31 -17.48 -15.94
C LEU A 48 5.46 -16.83 -15.17
N LEU A 49 6.71 -17.14 -15.54
CA LEU A 49 7.89 -16.60 -14.89
C LEU A 49 8.07 -15.10 -15.21
N ALA A 50 7.89 -14.73 -16.48
CA ALA A 50 7.91 -13.34 -16.94
C ALA A 50 6.85 -12.50 -16.21
N ASN A 51 5.61 -12.99 -16.11
CA ASN A 51 4.52 -12.29 -15.42
C ASN A 51 4.77 -12.17 -13.91
N SER A 52 5.28 -13.23 -13.28
CA SER A 52 5.56 -13.23 -11.84
C SER A 52 6.66 -12.22 -11.47
N LEU A 53 7.72 -12.15 -12.27
CA LEU A 53 8.79 -11.17 -12.05
C LEU A 53 8.38 -9.75 -12.42
N ALA A 54 7.63 -9.56 -13.50
CA ALA A 54 7.09 -8.26 -13.85
C ALA A 54 6.21 -7.70 -12.73
N TRP A 55 5.34 -8.53 -12.16
CA TRP A 55 4.54 -8.18 -10.99
C TRP A 55 5.41 -7.80 -9.80
N PHE A 56 6.45 -8.60 -9.51
CA PHE A 56 7.38 -8.32 -8.41
C PHE A 56 8.10 -6.99 -8.60
N ILE A 57 8.64 -6.71 -9.80
CA ILE A 57 9.31 -5.44 -10.14
C ILE A 57 8.35 -4.25 -9.99
N SER A 58 7.12 -4.38 -10.50
CA SER A 58 6.08 -3.35 -10.35
C SER A 58 5.75 -3.08 -8.89
N VAL A 59 5.65 -4.13 -8.07
CA VAL A 59 5.38 -4.05 -6.64
C VAL A 59 6.56 -3.40 -5.88
N LEU A 60 7.81 -3.69 -6.26
CA LEU A 60 9.00 -3.00 -5.73
C LEU A 60 8.97 -1.50 -6.07
N PHE A 61 8.73 -1.15 -7.34
CA PHE A 61 8.59 0.24 -7.78
C PHE A 61 7.51 0.97 -6.98
N SER A 62 6.34 0.34 -6.84
CA SER A 62 5.21 0.86 -6.07
C SER A 62 5.57 1.10 -4.60
N PHE A 63 6.37 0.22 -3.99
CA PHE A 63 6.82 0.40 -2.60
C PHE A 63 7.63 1.68 -2.42
N PHE A 64 8.68 1.88 -3.23
CA PHE A 64 9.57 3.03 -3.10
C PHE A 64 8.84 4.34 -3.38
N VAL A 65 8.01 4.37 -4.42
CA VAL A 65 7.25 5.56 -4.80
C VAL A 65 6.18 5.91 -3.74
N ASN A 66 5.45 4.91 -3.24
CA ASN A 66 4.47 5.15 -2.19
C ASN A 66 5.14 5.64 -0.90
N LYS A 67 6.25 5.02 -0.49
CA LYS A 67 6.99 5.45 0.70
C LYS A 67 7.52 6.88 0.56
N SER A 68 8.22 7.19 -0.53
CA SER A 68 8.97 8.44 -0.68
C SER A 68 8.14 9.62 -1.19
N TRP A 69 7.24 9.40 -2.16
CA TRP A 69 6.51 10.49 -2.82
C TRP A 69 5.07 10.65 -2.32
N VAL A 70 4.35 9.54 -2.11
CA VAL A 70 2.96 9.59 -1.65
C VAL A 70 2.92 9.94 -0.17
N PHE A 71 3.51 9.08 0.67
CA PHE A 71 3.42 9.18 2.12
C PHE A 71 4.56 9.97 2.77
N LYS A 72 5.66 10.21 2.05
CA LYS A 72 6.87 10.88 2.55
C LYS A 72 7.32 10.29 3.91
N SER A 73 7.28 8.97 4.03
CA SER A 73 7.66 8.24 5.25
C SER A 73 9.19 8.24 5.38
N ALA A 74 9.69 8.69 6.53
CA ALA A 74 11.12 8.79 6.79
C ALA A 74 11.82 7.43 6.78
N TYR A 75 13.09 7.42 6.35
CA TYR A 75 13.99 6.29 6.49
C TYR A 75 14.78 6.46 7.79
N SER A 76 14.31 5.86 8.87
CA SER A 76 14.93 6.04 10.19
C SER A 76 15.90 4.93 10.56
N THR A 77 15.50 3.67 10.38
CA THR A 77 16.30 2.49 10.74
C THR A 77 16.05 1.39 9.71
N TRP A 78 17.06 0.55 9.50
CA TRP A 78 16.97 -0.60 8.58
C TRP A 78 15.86 -1.57 8.99
N THR A 79 15.68 -1.80 10.30
CA THR A 79 14.62 -2.66 10.84
C THR A 79 13.22 -2.12 10.53
N GLU A 80 13.02 -0.80 10.64
CA GLU A 80 11.74 -0.19 10.30
C GLU A 80 11.46 -0.25 8.81
N PHE A 81 12.47 0.01 7.98
CA PHE A 81 12.37 -0.13 6.52
C PHE A 81 11.96 -1.55 6.12
N LEU A 82 12.63 -2.58 6.66
CA LEU A 82 12.33 -3.98 6.37
C LEU A 82 10.92 -4.37 6.83
N ALA A 83 10.49 -3.88 8.00
CA ALA A 83 9.14 -4.13 8.49
C ALA A 83 8.06 -3.48 7.60
N GLU A 84 8.29 -2.26 7.09
CA GLU A 84 7.39 -1.64 6.11
C GLU A 84 7.37 -2.42 4.79
N PHE A 85 8.55 -2.83 4.32
CA PHE A 85 8.70 -3.61 3.09
C PHE A 85 7.93 -4.92 3.17
N ILE A 86 8.16 -5.74 4.20
CA ILE A 86 7.48 -7.02 4.40
C ILE A 86 5.97 -6.81 4.55
N SER A 87 5.54 -5.82 5.36
CA SER A 87 4.10 -5.55 5.52
C SER A 87 3.44 -5.15 4.21
N PHE A 88 4.12 -4.35 3.39
CA PHE A 88 3.63 -3.94 2.09
C PHE A 88 3.59 -5.13 1.11
N MET A 89 4.66 -5.94 1.01
CA MET A 89 4.68 -7.16 0.19
C MET A 89 3.55 -8.11 0.55
N LEU A 90 3.40 -8.44 1.84
CA LEU A 90 2.32 -9.32 2.32
C LEU A 90 0.95 -8.76 1.97
N SER A 91 0.76 -7.44 2.09
CA SER A 91 -0.51 -6.82 1.68
C SER A 91 -0.79 -6.95 0.18
N ARG A 92 0.25 -6.96 -0.67
CA ARG A 92 0.10 -7.15 -2.13
C ARG A 92 -0.25 -8.59 -2.48
N ILE A 93 0.42 -9.54 -1.83
CA ILE A 93 0.10 -10.97 -1.99
C ILE A 93 -1.33 -11.23 -1.55
N LEU A 94 -1.74 -10.73 -0.38
CA LEU A 94 -3.10 -10.87 0.11
C LEU A 94 -4.12 -10.26 -0.86
N SER A 95 -3.84 -9.05 -1.37
CA SER A 95 -4.73 -8.39 -2.32
C SER A 95 -4.84 -9.13 -3.65
N PHE A 96 -3.78 -9.82 -4.09
CA PHE A 96 -3.83 -10.71 -5.25
C PHE A 96 -4.75 -11.92 -5.01
N PHE A 97 -4.71 -12.52 -3.82
CA PHE A 97 -5.67 -13.58 -3.47
C PHE A 97 -7.11 -13.06 -3.36
N VAL A 98 -7.29 -11.85 -2.81
CA VAL A 98 -8.61 -11.20 -2.73
C VAL A 98 -9.18 -10.93 -4.13
N ASP A 99 -8.37 -10.43 -5.07
CA ASP A 99 -8.76 -10.24 -6.49
C ASP A 99 -9.30 -11.55 -7.10
N ASN A 100 -8.51 -12.63 -6.99
CA ASN A 100 -8.92 -13.94 -7.50
C ASN A 100 -10.20 -14.47 -6.82
N PHE A 101 -10.33 -14.27 -5.50
CA PHE A 101 -11.51 -14.68 -4.76
C PHE A 101 -12.77 -13.90 -5.16
N LEU A 102 -12.67 -12.57 -5.31
CA LEU A 102 -13.77 -11.71 -5.74
C LEU A 102 -14.20 -12.06 -7.18
N MET A 103 -13.24 -12.29 -8.07
CA MET A 103 -13.51 -12.76 -9.42
C MET A 103 -14.25 -14.10 -9.44
N PHE A 104 -13.81 -15.07 -8.62
CA PHE A 104 -14.47 -16.37 -8.49
C PHE A 104 -15.90 -16.22 -7.97
N VAL A 105 -16.12 -15.45 -6.91
CA VAL A 105 -17.47 -15.24 -6.34
C VAL A 105 -18.38 -14.53 -7.35
N GLY A 106 -17.89 -13.45 -7.98
CA GLY A 106 -18.71 -12.65 -8.90
C GLY A 106 -19.09 -13.39 -10.17
N ILE A 107 -18.17 -14.15 -10.77
CA ILE A 107 -18.42 -14.86 -12.02
C ILE A 107 -19.10 -16.21 -11.75
N SER A 108 -18.56 -17.03 -10.85
CA SER A 108 -19.02 -18.41 -10.66
C SER A 108 -20.27 -18.51 -9.81
N LEU A 109 -20.43 -17.67 -8.77
CA LEU A 109 -21.59 -17.75 -7.86
C LEU A 109 -22.69 -16.77 -8.24
N LEU A 110 -22.34 -15.54 -8.62
CA LEU A 110 -23.33 -14.50 -8.96
C LEU A 110 -23.66 -14.44 -10.45
N GLN A 111 -22.92 -15.16 -11.31
CA GLN A 111 -23.11 -15.19 -12.77
C GLN A 111 -23.12 -13.81 -13.43
N VAL A 112 -22.43 -12.84 -12.82
CA VAL A 112 -22.28 -11.50 -13.38
C VAL A 112 -21.29 -11.55 -14.53
N ALA A 113 -21.51 -10.75 -15.57
CA ALA A 113 -20.60 -10.65 -16.70
C ALA A 113 -19.16 -10.37 -16.24
N SER A 114 -18.19 -11.12 -16.77
CA SER A 114 -16.77 -11.08 -16.36
C SER A 114 -16.20 -9.67 -16.32
N ILE A 115 -16.49 -8.85 -17.34
CA ILE A 115 -16.01 -7.47 -17.40
C ILE A 115 -16.59 -6.59 -16.27
N GLY A 116 -17.86 -6.79 -15.90
CA GLY A 116 -18.52 -6.04 -14.84
C GLY A 116 -17.92 -6.37 -13.47
N VAL A 117 -17.71 -7.67 -13.18
CA VAL A 117 -17.02 -8.12 -11.97
C VAL A 117 -15.61 -7.55 -11.93
N LYS A 118 -14.86 -7.59 -13.04
CA LYS A 118 -13.48 -7.12 -13.07
C LYS A 118 -13.35 -5.62 -12.80
N ILE A 119 -14.27 -4.80 -13.30
CA ILE A 119 -14.28 -3.35 -13.03
C ILE A 119 -14.50 -3.09 -11.53
N ILE A 120 -15.49 -3.74 -10.92
CA ILE A 120 -15.80 -3.58 -9.48
C ILE A 120 -14.64 -4.07 -8.63
N ASP A 121 -14.10 -5.25 -8.95
CA ASP A 121 -12.95 -5.87 -8.30
C ASP A 121 -11.72 -4.94 -8.33
N GLN A 122 -11.39 -4.36 -9.49
CA GLN A 122 -10.25 -3.45 -9.63
C GLN A 122 -10.38 -2.22 -8.73
N VAL A 123 -11.59 -1.69 -8.54
CA VAL A 123 -11.87 -0.58 -7.62
C VAL A 123 -11.72 -1.05 -6.16
N LEU A 124 -12.31 -2.18 -5.78
CA LEU A 124 -12.25 -2.71 -4.42
C LEU A 124 -10.82 -3.05 -4.00
N VAL A 125 -10.09 -3.79 -4.83
CA VAL A 125 -8.69 -4.16 -4.62
C VAL A 125 -7.81 -2.90 -4.62
N GLY A 126 -8.07 -1.93 -5.50
CA GLY A 126 -7.38 -0.64 -5.51
C GLY A 126 -7.56 0.14 -4.19
N LEU A 127 -8.78 0.19 -3.66
CA LEU A 127 -9.09 0.81 -2.36
C LEU A 127 -8.44 0.06 -1.21
N LEU A 128 -8.54 -1.27 -1.17
CA LEU A 128 -7.87 -2.10 -0.17
C LEU A 128 -6.36 -1.83 -0.17
N ASN A 129 -5.77 -1.80 -1.37
CA ASN A 129 -4.36 -1.51 -1.59
C ASN A 129 -3.94 -0.10 -1.10
N TYR A 130 -4.80 0.91 -1.25
CA TYR A 130 -4.58 2.24 -0.68
C TYR A 130 -4.67 2.23 0.84
N LEU A 131 -5.71 1.59 1.41
CA LEU A 131 -5.92 1.51 2.85
C LEU A 131 -4.75 0.79 3.55
N THR A 132 -4.30 -0.33 3.01
CA THR A 132 -3.13 -1.06 3.53
C THR A 132 -1.87 -0.22 3.42
N SER A 133 -1.66 0.50 2.30
CA SER A 133 -0.52 1.41 2.14
C SER A 133 -0.54 2.55 3.16
N VAL A 134 -1.72 3.13 3.43
CA VAL A 134 -1.89 4.12 4.51
C VAL A 134 -1.51 3.49 5.85
N LEU A 135 -1.96 2.27 6.16
CA LEU A 135 -1.64 1.60 7.42
C LEU A 135 -0.14 1.27 7.57
N VAL A 136 0.52 0.90 6.48
CA VAL A 136 1.95 0.57 6.46
C VAL A 136 2.81 1.82 6.64
N PHE A 137 2.52 2.90 5.90
CA PHE A 137 3.38 4.08 5.83
C PHE A 137 2.98 5.23 6.76
N ASN A 138 1.73 5.29 7.25
CA ASN A 138 1.28 6.35 8.16
C ASN A 138 1.71 6.09 9.61
N ARG A 139 3.03 6.14 9.85
CA ARG A 139 3.66 5.87 11.15
C ARG A 139 3.76 7.06 12.09
N ARG A 140 3.38 8.28 11.66
CA ARG A 140 3.35 9.46 12.56
C ARG A 140 2.50 9.18 13.82
N THR A 141 1.46 8.37 13.68
CA THR A 141 0.59 7.92 14.78
C THR A 141 1.22 6.83 15.66
N ARG A 142 2.06 5.93 15.11
CA ARG A 142 2.68 4.82 15.87
C ARG A 142 3.78 5.31 16.81
N ARG A 143 4.68 6.18 16.33
CA ARG A 143 5.73 6.77 17.18
C ARG A 143 5.16 7.66 18.29
N LEU A 144 4.15 8.48 17.99
CA LEU A 144 3.47 9.29 19.02
C LEU A 144 2.81 8.42 20.08
N LYS A 145 2.19 7.29 19.70
CA LYS A 145 1.65 6.32 20.67
C LYS A 145 2.75 5.72 21.53
N ASP A 146 3.88 5.30 20.95
CA ASP A 146 4.99 4.75 21.72
C ASP A 146 5.64 5.78 22.65
N THR A 147 5.84 7.01 22.18
CA THR A 147 6.35 8.11 23.02
C THR A 147 5.36 8.47 24.13
N TYR A 148 4.05 8.52 23.83
CA TYR A 148 3.01 8.76 24.83
C TYR A 148 2.95 7.62 25.86
N GLN A 149 3.02 6.36 25.44
CA GLN A 149 3.02 5.21 26.36
C GLN A 149 4.28 5.19 27.23
N ARG A 150 5.46 5.50 26.66
CA ARG A 150 6.71 5.65 27.43
C ARG A 150 6.63 6.81 28.42
N ALA A 151 6.06 7.95 28.03
CA ALA A 151 5.85 9.09 28.90
C ALA A 151 4.83 8.78 30.02
N LYS A 152 3.74 8.07 29.71
CA LYS A 152 2.73 7.62 30.66
C LYS A 152 3.31 6.61 31.66
N ALA A 153 4.09 5.64 31.20
CA ALA A 153 4.78 4.67 32.06
C ALA A 153 5.77 5.35 33.01
N ARG A 154 6.52 6.37 32.54
CA ARG A 154 7.39 7.19 33.38
C ARG A 154 6.60 7.97 34.44
N TRP A 155 5.47 8.59 34.07
CA TRP A 155 4.59 9.31 35.00
C TRP A 155 3.98 8.41 36.08
N VAL A 156 3.53 7.21 35.72
CA VAL A 156 3.00 6.23 36.69
C VAL A 156 4.09 5.82 37.69
N LYS A 157 5.31 5.57 37.22
CA LYS A 157 6.45 5.23 38.08
C LYS A 157 6.80 6.36 39.05
N TYR A 158 6.75 7.62 38.60
CA TYR A 158 7.04 8.78 39.44
C TYR A 158 5.98 8.99 40.55
N ARG A 159 4.71 8.65 40.27
CA ARG A 159 3.61 8.76 41.23
C ARG A 159 3.61 7.63 42.29
N GLN A 160 4.29 6.51 42.05
CA GLN A 160 4.41 5.39 43.01
C GLN A 160 5.58 5.54 44.01
N HIS A 161 6.51 6.47 43.78
CA HIS A 161 7.65 6.73 44.67
C HIS A 161 7.48 8.01 45.51
N LYS A 162 6.25 8.50 45.64
CA LYS A 162 5.85 9.63 46.49
C LYS A 162 4.77 9.15 47.45
#